data_AF-A0A4U8V636-F1
#
_entry.id   AF-A0A4U8V636-F1
#
_cell.length_a   1.000
_cell.length_b   1.000
_cell.length_c   1.000
_cell.angle_alpha   90.00
_cell.angle_beta   90.00
_cell.angle_gamma   90.00
#
_symmetry.space_group_name_H-M   'P 1'
#
loop_
_entity.id
_entity.type
_entity.pdbx_description
1 polymer ?
#
loop_
_entity_poly.entity_id
_entity_poly.type
_entity_poly.pdbx_seq_one_letter_code
_entity_poly.pdbx_strand_id
1 'polypeptide(L)' 'MMLVRCVDCNRFSLNADRVAAAAGMGICAVEPIKSVRWKALVAKHCERFEPAGPSTVEPRMAWLESKQIIR' A
#
# COMPACT_ATOMS: atom_id res chain seq x y z
N MET A 1 4.30 -19.17 6.73
CA MET A 1 3.39 -18.02 6.49
C MET A 1 4.25 -16.86 5.98
N MET A 2 4.00 -16.34 4.78
CA MET A 2 4.85 -15.29 4.17
C MET A 2 4.42 -13.90 4.68
N LEU A 3 5.38 -13.00 4.87
CA LEU A 3 5.10 -11.59 5.12
C LEU A 3 4.87 -10.87 3.79
N VAL A 4 3.87 -9.99 3.74
CA VAL A 4 3.50 -9.24 2.54
C VAL A 4 3.45 -7.75 2.84
N ARG A 5 3.68 -6.90 1.83
CA ARG A 5 3.56 -5.44 1.95
C ARG A 5 2.27 -4.98 1.26
N CYS A 6 1.68 -3.90 1.76
CA CYS A 6 0.44 -3.40 1.17
C CYS A 6 0.66 -2.86 -0.25
N VAL A 7 1.83 -2.29 -0.53
CA VAL A 7 2.18 -1.78 -1.88
C VAL A 7 2.07 -2.86 -2.96
N ASP A 8 2.33 -4.13 -2.59
CA ASP A 8 2.30 -5.30 -3.47
C ASP A 8 0.88 -5.88 -3.66
N CYS A 9 -0.17 -5.23 -3.14
CA CYS A 9 -1.53 -5.77 -3.11
C CYS A 9 -2.49 -5.02 -4.07
N ASN A 10 -3.30 -5.72 -4.86
CA ASN A 10 -4.32 -5.10 -5.74
C ASN A 10 -5.38 -4.31 -4.95
N ARG A 11 -5.66 -4.72 -3.72
CA ARG A 11 -6.68 -4.10 -2.85
C ARG A 11 -6.19 -2.83 -2.17
N PHE A 12 -4.90 -2.52 -2.26
CA PHE A 12 -4.31 -1.34 -1.65
C PHE A 12 -4.25 -0.18 -2.64
N SER A 13 -4.54 1.03 -2.17
CA SER A 13 -4.47 2.25 -2.98
C SER A 13 -3.84 3.41 -2.21
N LEU A 14 -2.82 4.01 -2.80
CA LEU A 14 -2.25 5.31 -2.38
C LEU A 14 -3.07 6.49 -2.93
N ASN A 15 -3.87 6.28 -3.97
CA ASN A 15 -4.62 7.37 -4.61
C ASN A 15 -5.90 7.74 -3.86
N ALA A 16 -6.43 6.83 -3.06
CA ALA A 16 -7.71 7.01 -2.36
C ALA A 16 -7.66 8.04 -1.22
N ASP A 17 -6.47 8.34 -0.70
CA ASP A 17 -6.25 9.37 0.33
C ASP A 17 -4.87 9.99 0.15
N ARG A 18 -4.83 11.15 -0.52
CA ARG A 18 -3.57 11.84 -0.84
C ARG A 18 -2.81 12.33 0.39
N VAL A 19 -3.51 12.63 1.48
CA VAL A 19 -2.89 13.09 2.73
C VAL A 19 -2.19 11.92 3.41
N ALA A 20 -2.88 10.78 3.53
CA ALA A 20 -2.27 9.56 4.05
C ALA A 20 -1.10 9.08 3.17
N ALA A 21 -1.24 9.21 1.85
CA ALA A 21 -0.22 8.83 0.89
C ALA A 21 1.07 9.62 1.09
N ALA A 22 1.01 10.91 1.43
CA ALA A 22 2.19 11.72 1.73
C ALA A 22 2.99 11.19 2.93
N ALA A 23 2.37 10.41 3.81
CA ALA A 23 3.00 9.72 4.93
C ALA A 23 3.32 8.23 4.64
N GLY A 24 3.24 7.80 3.38
CA GLY A 24 3.48 6.42 2.98
C GLY A 24 2.37 5.44 3.38
N MET A 25 1.16 5.94 3.58
CA MET A 25 0.01 5.14 3.96
C MET A 25 -1.08 5.17 2.89
N GLY A 26 -1.87 4.12 2.81
CA GLY A 26 -2.98 4.04 1.86
C GLY A 26 -4.18 3.30 2.43
N ILE A 27 -5.19 3.14 1.60
CA ILE A 27 -6.45 2.48 1.94
C ILE A 27 -6.42 1.05 1.41
N CYS A 28 -6.97 0.12 2.20
CA CYS A 28 -7.29 -1.23 1.73
C CYS A 28 -8.79 -1.30 1.43
N ALA A 29 -9.16 -1.76 0.23
CA ALA A 29 -10.55 -1.81 -0.24
C ALA A 29 -11.45 -2.75 0.58
N VAL A 30 -10.86 -3.73 1.28
CA VAL A 30 -11.58 -4.70 2.10
C VAL A 30 -11.49 -4.39 3.60
N GLU A 31 -10.91 -3.26 3.99
CA GLU A 31 -10.85 -2.84 5.39
C GLU A 31 -12.24 -2.35 5.85
N PRO A 32 -12.88 -3.01 6.85
CA PRO A 32 -14.20 -2.60 7.33
C PRO A 32 -14.18 -1.19 7.95
N ILE A 33 -13.07 -0.79 8.57
CA ILE A 33 -12.95 0.50 9.24
C ILE A 33 -12.41 1.54 8.27
N LYS A 34 -13.28 2.41 7.74
CA LYS A 34 -12.93 3.42 6.72
C LYS A 34 -11.84 4.42 7.13
N SER A 35 -11.63 4.62 8.43
CA SER A 35 -10.58 5.50 8.96
C SER A 35 -9.19 4.85 9.00
N VAL A 36 -9.10 3.53 8.86
CA VAL A 36 -7.81 2.82 8.92
C VAL A 36 -6.98 3.14 7.69
N ARG A 37 -5.70 3.42 7.93
CA ARG A 37 -4.67 3.62 6.91
C ARG A 37 -3.53 2.66 7.16
N TRP A 38 -3.09 1.99 6.11
CA TRP A 38 -2.07 0.97 6.16
C TRP A 38 -0.77 1.51 5.58
N LYS A 39 0.34 1.31 6.30
CA LYS A 39 1.67 1.64 5.77
C LYS A 39 1.97 0.77 4.55
N ALA A 40 2.37 1.41 3.46
CA ALA A 40 2.57 0.76 2.16
C ALA A 40 3.66 -0.31 2.22
N LEU A 41 4.79 -0.01 2.89
CA LEU A 41 5.97 -0.87 2.91
C LEU A 41 6.10 -1.78 4.15
N VAL A 42 5.27 -1.61 5.17
CA VAL A 42 5.40 -2.45 6.38
C VAL A 42 4.96 -3.87 6.05
N ALA A 43 5.91 -4.79 6.18
CA ALA A 43 5.69 -6.21 6.03
C ALA A 43 4.82 -6.73 7.19
N LYS A 44 3.73 -7.42 6.86
CA LYS A 44 2.79 -7.99 7.84
C LYS A 44 2.19 -9.29 7.33
N HIS A 45 1.56 -10.04 8.22
CA HIS A 45 0.67 -11.12 7.83
C HIS A 45 -0.67 -10.55 7.35
N CYS A 46 -1.19 -11.09 6.24
CA CYS A 46 -2.48 -10.70 5.69
C CYS A 46 -3.10 -11.87 4.90
N GLU A 47 -4.18 -12.43 5.43
CA GLU A 47 -4.91 -13.53 4.78
C GLU A 47 -5.72 -13.07 3.56
N ARG A 48 -5.99 -11.76 3.48
CA ARG A 48 -6.76 -11.12 2.41
C ARG A 48 -5.87 -10.50 1.33
N PHE A 49 -4.58 -10.85 1.32
CA PHE A 49 -3.61 -10.36 0.35
C PHE A 49 -3.92 -10.87 -1.05
N GLU A 50 -3.81 -9.98 -2.02
CA GLU A 50 -4.03 -10.30 -3.42
C GLU A 50 -2.88 -9.68 -4.22
N PRO A 51 -1.95 -10.48 -4.78
CA PRO A 51 -0.72 -9.97 -5.37
C PRO A 51 -1.03 -9.09 -6.58
N ALA A 52 -0.42 -7.91 -6.60
CA ALA A 52 -0.42 -7.00 -7.73
C ALA A 52 0.74 -7.33 -8.68
N GLY A 53 0.50 -7.15 -9.98
CA GLY A 53 1.53 -7.30 -11.00
C GLY A 53 2.53 -6.14 -11.02
N PRO A 54 3.68 -6.30 -11.70
CA PRO A 54 4.73 -5.27 -11.79
C PRO A 54 4.21 -3.92 -12.29
N SER A 55 3.29 -3.94 -13.28
CA SER A 55 2.64 -2.73 -13.83
C SER A 55 1.86 -1.90 -12.81
N THR A 56 1.52 -2.49 -11.67
CA THR A 56 0.83 -1.81 -10.57
C THR A 56 1.77 -1.47 -9.43
N VAL A 57 2.73 -2.35 -9.12
CA VAL A 57 3.68 -2.17 -8.02
C VAL A 57 4.73 -1.12 -8.36
N GLU A 58 5.32 -1.16 -9.57
CA GLU A 58 6.39 -0.25 -9.98
C GLU A 58 5.97 1.23 -9.92
N PRO A 59 4.79 1.65 -10.46
CA PRO A 59 4.38 3.04 -10.34
C PRO A 59 4.15 3.48 -8.90
N ARG A 60 3.69 2.58 -8.02
CA ARG A 60 3.49 2.89 -6.60
C ARG A 60 4.83 3.09 -5.89
N MET A 61 5.79 2.22 -6.16
CA MET A 61 7.15 2.32 -5.63
C MET A 61 7.83 3.60 -6.11
N ALA A 62 7.82 3.85 -7.42
CA ALA A 62 8.37 5.08 -8.02
C ALA A 62 7.73 6.34 -7.44
N TRP A 63 6.41 6.33 -7.20
CA TRP A 63 5.75 7.44 -6.55
C TRP A 63 6.24 7.65 -5.11
N LEU A 64 6.34 6.59 -4.30
CA LEU A 64 6.83 6.65 -2.92
C LEU A 64 8.29 7.16 -2.85
N GLU A 65 9.15 6.71 -3.77
CA GLU A 65 10.53 7.20 -3.93
C GLU A 65 10.54 8.69 -4.30
N SER A 66 9.72 9.10 -5.26
CA SER A 66 9.63 10.52 -5.70
C SER A 66 9.20 11.47 -4.58
N LYS A 67 8.49 10.93 -3.58
CA LYS A 67 8.03 11.66 -2.40
C LYS A 67 8.99 11.58 -1.21
N GLN A 68 10.15 10.94 -1.37
CA GLN A 68 11.15 10.72 -0.31
C GLN A 68 10.57 10.00 0.93
N ILE A 69 9.47 9.25 0.74
CA ILE A 69 8.83 8.46 1.80
C ILE A 69 9.66 7.20 2.08
N ILE A 70 10.35 6.73 1.05
CA ILE A 70 11.20 5.54 1.08
C ILE A 70 12.57 6.00 0.57
N ARG A 71 13.63 5.48 1.18
CA ARG A 71 15.04 5.81 0.88
C ARG A 71 15.74 4.60 0.31
#